data_AF-A0A552WIZ7-F1
#
_entry.id   AF-A0A552WIZ7-F1
#
_cell.length_a   1.000
_cell.length_b   1.000
_cell.length_c   1.000
_cell.angle_alpha   90.00
_cell.angle_beta   90.00
_cell.angle_gamma   90.00
#
_symmetry.space_group_name_H-M   'P 1'
#
loop_
_entity.id
_entity.type
_entity.pdbx_description
1 polymer ?
#
loop_
_entity_poly.entity_id
_entity_poly.type
_entity_poly.pdbx_seq_one_letter_code
_entity_poly.pdbx_strand_id
1 'polypeptide(L)'
;MTKIVNSWNDFDPLKHVIVGRADFSVIPPEEPATSEKVPVDSEMRGIWGPRPTATVEKANEQLDNYAKVLEGLGVKVDRPTPLQWNQEIKTPDFRTESGMTQMPPRDI
;
A
#
# COMPACT_ATOMS: atom_id res chain seq x y z
N MET A 1 2.64 -10.45 29.59
CA MET A 1 2.41 -9.37 28.60
C MET A 1 1.08 -9.62 27.92
N THR A 2 0.25 -8.59 27.75
CA THR A 2 -1.02 -8.69 27.02
C THR A 2 -0.74 -9.00 25.54
N LYS A 3 -1.36 -10.03 24.96
CA LYS A 3 -1.31 -10.26 23.51
C LYS A 3 -2.08 -9.13 22.80
N ILE A 4 -1.37 -8.31 22.03
CA ILE A 4 -1.95 -7.20 21.25
C ILE A 4 -2.43 -7.62 19.86
N VAL A 5 -2.07 -8.83 19.41
CA VAL A 5 -2.53 -9.43 18.14
C VAL A 5 -3.29 -10.72 18.44
N ASN A 6 -4.57 -10.75 18.07
CA ASN A 6 -5.44 -11.91 18.21
C ASN A 6 -6.59 -11.80 17.22
N SER A 7 -6.45 -12.46 16.06
CA SER A 7 -7.44 -12.45 14.98
C SER A 7 -7.47 -13.85 14.38
N TRP A 8 -8.65 -14.46 14.34
CA TRP A 8 -8.82 -15.86 13.88
C TRP A 8 -9.65 -15.99 12.62
N ASN A 9 -10.36 -14.93 12.25
CA ASN A 9 -11.26 -14.88 11.11
C ASN A 9 -11.45 -13.40 10.71
N ASP A 10 -12.26 -13.19 9.67
CA ASP A 10 -12.49 -11.88 9.05
C ASP A 10 -13.81 -11.22 9.47
N PHE A 11 -14.54 -11.77 10.45
CA PHE A 11 -15.91 -11.35 10.77
C PHE A 11 -16.18 -11.11 12.26
N ASP A 12 -15.32 -11.58 13.16
CA ASP A 12 -15.39 -11.22 14.57
C ASP A 12 -15.22 -9.69 14.74
N PRO A 13 -15.79 -9.10 15.81
CA PRO A 13 -15.72 -7.66 16.02
C PRO A 13 -14.29 -7.11 15.98
N LEU A 14 -14.06 -6.19 15.04
CA LEU A 14 -12.76 -5.57 14.80
C LEU A 14 -12.38 -4.64 15.97
N LYS A 15 -11.16 -4.80 16.50
CA LYS A 15 -10.65 -3.99 17.63
C LYS A 15 -9.49 -3.09 17.23
N HIS A 16 -8.64 -3.55 16.32
CA HIS A 16 -7.43 -2.86 15.92
C HIS A 16 -7.08 -3.26 14.49
N VAL A 17 -6.74 -2.29 13.64
CA VAL A 17 -6.43 -2.51 12.23
C VAL A 17 -5.31 -1.58 11.76
N ILE A 18 -4.59 -2.00 10.72
CA ILE A 18 -3.65 -1.17 9.99
C ILE A 18 -4.31 -0.71 8.70
N VAL A 19 -4.32 0.60 8.45
CA VAL A 19 -4.79 1.19 7.18
C VAL A 19 -3.60 1.79 6.45
N GLY A 20 -3.41 1.43 5.19
CA GLY A 20 -2.25 1.87 4.41
C GLY A 20 -2.24 3.36 4.05
N ARG A 21 -1.22 3.73 3.28
CA ARG A 21 -1.02 5.08 2.75
C ARG A 21 -0.62 5.02 1.28
N ALA A 22 -1.12 5.94 0.47
CA ALA A 22 -0.74 6.04 -0.94
C ALA A 22 0.56 6.87 -1.13
N ASP A 23 1.07 7.51 -0.07
CA ASP A 23 2.25 8.36 -0.08
C ASP A 23 3.43 7.74 -0.84
N PHE A 24 3.97 8.52 -1.77
CA PHE A 24 5.13 8.21 -2.60
C PHE A 24 5.02 6.91 -3.41
N SER A 25 3.81 6.37 -3.62
CA SER A 25 3.63 5.12 -4.37
C SER A 25 4.17 5.21 -5.79
N VAL A 26 4.76 4.12 -6.25
CA VAL A 26 5.43 3.98 -7.54
C VAL A 26 4.74 2.88 -8.34
N ILE A 27 4.62 3.07 -9.64
CA ILE A 27 4.35 1.99 -10.59
C ILE A 27 5.71 1.32 -10.85
N PRO A 28 5.94 0.10 -10.36
CA PRO A 28 7.25 -0.53 -10.44
C PRO A 28 7.63 -0.79 -11.90
N PRO A 29 8.93 -0.82 -12.22
CA PRO A 29 9.39 -1.18 -13.56
C PRO A 29 8.90 -2.59 -13.95
N GLU A 30 8.81 -2.82 -15.26
CA GLU A 30 8.38 -4.11 -15.79
C GLU A 30 9.41 -5.20 -15.48
N GLU A 31 8.92 -6.30 -14.91
CA GLU A 31 9.66 -7.53 -14.72
C GLU A 31 8.73 -8.73 -14.97
N PRO A 32 9.24 -9.95 -15.21
CA PRO A 32 8.39 -11.12 -15.47
C PRO A 32 7.32 -11.39 -14.40
N ALA A 33 7.54 -10.97 -13.15
CA ALA A 33 6.58 -11.12 -12.04
C ALA A 33 5.47 -10.05 -12.02
N THR A 34 5.65 -8.93 -12.72
CA THR A 34 4.71 -7.79 -12.74
C THR A 34 4.06 -7.57 -14.10
N SER A 35 4.70 -7.97 -15.21
CA SER A 35 4.25 -7.74 -16.59
C SER A 35 2.85 -8.28 -16.88
N GLU A 36 2.53 -9.45 -16.31
CA GLU A 36 1.22 -10.11 -16.50
C GLU A 36 0.11 -9.52 -15.60
N LYS A 37 0.46 -8.69 -14.61
CA LYS A 37 -0.53 -8.10 -13.70
C LYS A 37 -1.26 -6.90 -14.29
N VAL A 38 -0.69 -6.27 -15.33
CA VAL A 38 -1.30 -5.14 -16.02
C VAL A 38 -1.97 -5.68 -17.29
N PRO A 39 -3.31 -5.54 -17.43
CA PRO A 39 -4.02 -5.98 -18.63
C PRO A 39 -3.40 -5.43 -19.91
N VAL A 40 -3.48 -6.22 -21.00
CA VAL A 40 -2.84 -5.88 -22.28
C VAL A 40 -3.35 -4.56 -22.86
N ASP A 41 -4.62 -4.26 -22.60
CA ASP A 41 -5.37 -3.08 -23.04
C ASP A 41 -5.38 -1.94 -22.00
N SER A 42 -4.61 -2.07 -20.90
CA SER A 42 -4.55 -1.03 -19.88
C SER A 42 -3.74 0.17 -20.34
N GLU A 43 -4.26 1.38 -20.14
CA GLU A 43 -3.53 2.63 -20.32
C GLU A 43 -2.29 2.75 -19.39
N MET A 44 -2.22 1.96 -18.33
CA MET A 44 -1.05 1.90 -17.44
C MET A 44 0.08 1.03 -18.00
N ARG A 45 -0.16 0.27 -19.07
CA ARG A 45 0.84 -0.64 -19.61
C ARG A 45 2.02 0.15 -20.19
N GLY A 46 3.24 -0.20 -19.79
CA GLY A 46 4.46 0.52 -20.17
C GLY A 46 4.68 1.84 -19.45
N ILE A 47 3.86 2.16 -18.44
CA ILE A 47 4.07 3.33 -17.56
C ILE A 47 4.75 2.86 -16.28
N TRP A 48 5.83 3.53 -15.88
CA TRP A 48 6.57 3.26 -14.65
C TRP A 48 6.95 4.56 -13.96
N GLY A 49 7.29 4.49 -12.66
CA GLY A 49 7.69 5.63 -11.85
C GLY A 49 6.59 6.17 -10.93
N PRO A 50 6.82 7.34 -10.29
CA PRO A 50 5.90 7.87 -9.29
C PRO A 50 4.47 8.02 -9.81
N ARG A 51 3.49 7.63 -8.99
CA ARG A 51 2.07 7.86 -9.27
C ARG A 51 1.80 9.37 -9.39
N PRO A 52 0.91 9.82 -10.29
CA PRO A 52 0.57 11.24 -10.39
C PRO A 52 0.04 11.79 -9.06
N THR A 53 0.53 12.95 -8.63
CA THR A 53 0.19 13.57 -7.34
C THR A 53 -1.31 13.64 -7.09
N ALA A 54 -2.09 14.06 -8.09
CA ALA A 54 -3.55 14.16 -7.98
C ALA A 54 -4.24 12.82 -7.67
N THR A 55 -3.66 11.69 -8.09
CA THR A 55 -4.20 10.36 -7.77
C THR A 55 -3.82 9.94 -6.35
N VAL A 56 -2.60 10.27 -5.90
CA VAL A 56 -2.12 10.02 -4.54
C VAL A 56 -2.93 10.81 -3.52
N GLU A 57 -3.17 12.10 -3.77
CA GLU A 57 -3.96 12.97 -2.90
C GLU A 57 -5.40 12.47 -2.74
N LYS A 58 -6.08 12.13 -3.85
CA LYS A 58 -7.44 11.56 -3.83
C LYS A 58 -7.51 10.21 -3.11
N ALA A 59 -6.48 9.38 -3.26
CA ALA A 59 -6.41 8.09 -2.57
C ALA A 59 -6.22 8.29 -1.05
N ASN A 60 -5.32 9.20 -0.66
CA ASN A 60 -5.08 9.52 0.75
C ASN A 60 -6.31 10.16 1.41
N GLU A 61 -7.04 11.04 0.71
CA GLU A 61 -8.31 11.57 1.22
C GLU A 61 -9.30 10.44 1.57
N GLN A 62 -9.46 9.47 0.68
CA GLN A 62 -10.33 8.32 0.91
C GLN A 62 -9.83 7.42 2.05
N LEU A 63 -8.53 7.13 2.10
CA LEU A 63 -7.93 6.31 3.16
C LEU A 63 -8.02 6.98 4.54
N ASP A 64 -7.84 8.29 4.59
CA ASP A 64 -7.96 9.08 5.83
C ASP A 64 -9.41 9.16 6.30
N ASN A 65 -10.37 9.30 5.37
CA ASN A 65 -11.78 9.23 5.69
C ASN A 65 -12.18 7.84 6.19
N TYR A 66 -11.67 6.77 5.57
CA TYR A 66 -11.90 5.40 6.03
C TYR A 66 -11.35 5.16 7.43
N ALA A 67 -10.12 5.61 7.71
CA ALA A 67 -9.53 5.56 9.05
C ALA A 67 -10.41 6.27 10.09
N LYS A 68 -10.89 7.49 9.79
CA LYS A 68 -11.79 8.25 10.68
C LYS A 68 -13.10 7.51 10.96
N VAL A 69 -13.69 6.85 9.96
CA VAL A 69 -14.91 6.06 10.14
C VAL A 69 -14.67 4.91 11.12
N LEU A 70 -13.57 4.18 10.97
CA LEU A 70 -13.19 3.08 11.86
C LEU A 70 -12.94 3.56 13.30
N GLU A 71 -12.22 4.67 13.46
CA GLU A 71 -11.99 5.30 14.76
C GLU A 71 -13.31 5.73 15.42
N GLY A 72 -14.25 6.28 14.64
CA GLY A 72 -15.60 6.63 15.10
C GLY A 72 -16.43 5.42 15.56
N LEU A 73 -16.12 4.22 15.08
CA LEU A 73 -16.70 2.95 15.52
C LEU A 73 -15.95 2.34 16.73
N GLY A 74 -14.94 3.03 17.27
CA GLY A 74 -14.15 2.56 18.42
C GLY A 74 -13.02 1.60 18.05
N VAL A 75 -12.69 1.45 16.77
CA VAL A 75 -11.57 0.63 16.30
C VAL A 75 -10.28 1.44 16.40
N LYS A 76 -9.23 0.88 17.01
CA LYS A 76 -7.89 1.49 16.94
C LYS A 76 -7.37 1.39 15.51
N VAL A 77 -6.82 2.47 14.97
CA VAL A 77 -6.20 2.47 13.63
C VAL A 77 -4.73 2.85 13.73
N ASP A 78 -3.86 1.99 13.25
CA ASP A 78 -2.45 2.30 13.00
C ASP A 78 -2.25 2.61 11.51
N ARG A 79 -1.37 3.57 11.20
CA ARG A 79 -1.01 3.95 9.82
C ARG A 79 0.51 3.78 9.64
N PRO A 80 0.99 3.26 8.50
CA PRO A 80 2.43 3.15 8.26
C PRO A 80 3.06 4.54 8.16
N THR A 81 4.33 4.64 8.56
CA THR A 81 5.16 5.82 8.35
C THR A 81 5.56 5.88 6.87
N PRO A 82 5.29 6.98 6.16
CA PRO A 82 5.63 7.07 4.75
C PRO A 82 7.12 6.83 4.45
N LEU A 83 7.39 5.98 3.45
CA LEU A 83 8.72 5.76 2.91
C LEU A 83 8.83 6.34 1.50
N GLN A 84 10.05 6.75 1.12
CA GLN A 84 10.35 7.14 -0.26
C GLN A 84 10.48 5.88 -1.13
N TRP A 85 9.39 5.44 -1.76
CA TRP A 85 9.38 4.22 -2.58
C TRP A 85 10.14 4.35 -3.89
N ASN A 86 10.42 5.58 -4.33
CA ASN A 86 11.23 5.87 -5.51
C ASN A 86 12.74 5.88 -5.18
N GLN A 87 13.21 4.80 -4.55
CA GLN A 87 14.60 4.58 -4.22
C GLN A 87 15.03 3.21 -4.72
N GLU A 88 16.23 3.15 -5.28
CA GLU A 88 16.82 1.90 -5.75
C GLU A 88 17.00 0.90 -4.60
N ILE A 89 16.67 -0.35 -4.87
CA ILE A 89 16.96 -1.48 -4.00
C ILE A 89 17.92 -2.39 -4.75
N LYS A 90 19.07 -2.67 -4.12
CA LYS A 90 20.11 -3.52 -4.68
C LYS A 90 20.56 -4.57 -3.68
N THR A 91 20.52 -5.82 -4.11
CA THR A 91 21.05 -6.98 -3.40
C THR A 91 22.17 -7.61 -4.24
N PRO A 92 22.88 -8.65 -3.75
CA PRO A 92 23.83 -9.38 -4.58
C PRO A 92 23.21 -10.01 -5.83
N ASP A 93 21.92 -10.38 -5.78
CA ASP A 93 21.24 -11.18 -6.81
C ASP A 93 20.36 -10.34 -7.76
N PHE A 94 19.86 -9.18 -7.31
CA PHE A 94 18.99 -8.35 -8.12
C PHE A 94 19.12 -6.86 -7.82
N ARG A 95 18.60 -6.05 -8.75
CA ARG A 95 18.46 -4.61 -8.63
C ARG A 95 17.09 -4.22 -9.17
N THR A 96 16.40 -3.35 -8.45
CA THR A 96 15.19 -2.65 -8.93
C THR A 96 15.35 -1.15 -8.68
N GLU A 97 14.82 -0.34 -9.60
CA GLU A 97 14.91 1.12 -9.53
C GLU A 97 14.03 1.71 -8.43
N SER A 98 13.01 0.98 -7.99
CA SER A 98 12.06 1.41 -6.98
C SER A 98 11.45 0.23 -6.22
N GLY A 99 10.85 0.54 -5.07
CA GLY A 99 9.80 -0.29 -4.50
C GLY A 99 8.44 0.01 -5.14
N MET A 100 7.35 -0.26 -4.42
CA MET A 100 5.98 -0.08 -4.93
C MET A 100 5.13 0.83 -4.05
N THR A 101 4.72 0.38 -2.86
CA THR A 101 3.77 1.12 -2.02
C THR A 101 3.67 0.53 -0.61
N GLN A 102 2.96 1.23 0.27
CA GLN A 102 2.49 0.79 1.59
C GLN A 102 0.96 0.85 1.72
N MET A 103 0.26 0.99 0.60
CA MET A 103 -1.20 1.12 0.57
C MET A 103 -1.94 -0.18 0.95
N PRO A 104 -1.47 -1.40 0.56
CA PRO A 104 -2.13 -2.65 0.93
C PRO A 104 -1.35 -3.43 2.01
N PRO A 105 -1.53 -3.14 3.32
CA PRO A 105 -0.96 -3.93 4.41
C PRO A 105 -1.31 -5.43 4.41
N ARG A 106 -2.31 -5.85 3.62
CA ARG A 106 -2.74 -7.25 3.54
C ARG A 106 -1.83 -8.11 2.68
N ASP A 107 -1.01 -7.49 1.83
CA ASP A 107 -0.17 -8.19 0.86
C ASP A 107 1.15 -8.72 1.47
N ILE A 108 1.49 -8.28 2.69
CA ILE A 108 2.74 -8.62 3.42
C ILE A 108 2.43 -9.18 4.80
#